data_AF-A0A6P6YFI2-F1
#
_entry.id   AF-A0A6P6YFI2-F1
#
_cell.length_a   1.000
_cell.length_b   1.000
_cell.length_c   1.000
_cell.angle_alpha   90.00
_cell.angle_beta   90.00
_cell.angle_gamma   90.00
#
_symmetry.space_group_name_H-M   'P 1'
#
loop_
_entity.id
_entity.type
_entity.pdbx_description
1 polymer ?
#
loop_
_entity_poly.entity_id
_entity_poly.type
_entity_poly.pdbx_seq_one_letter_code
_entity_poly.pdbx_strand_id
1 'polypeptide(L)'
;MKTTTIIIYLIVCFAITMASIIRTNEDSNNIDNNYKKYNNNNNIMNRSKRSSFSTIDCLGNFDRAKFAKADRICEECYILYREPSLHKTCREFCFSNDVFKNCIDSLSLSHMKKEYEEIVAELLG
;
A
#
# COMPACT_ATOMS: atom_id res chain seq x y z
N MET A 1 20.41 52.96 -9.10
CA MET A 1 19.53 52.57 -7.97
C MET A 1 18.55 51.45 -8.33
N LYS A 2 17.90 51.42 -9.50
CA LYS A 2 16.94 50.36 -9.87
C LYS A 2 17.57 48.99 -10.17
N THR A 3 18.78 48.98 -10.75
CA THR A 3 19.51 47.76 -11.12
C THR A 3 19.94 46.92 -9.92
N THR A 4 20.36 47.59 -8.83
CA THR A 4 20.77 46.93 -7.58
C THR A 4 19.59 46.24 -6.90
N THR A 5 18.40 46.83 -6.95
CA THR A 5 17.17 46.22 -6.41
C THR A 5 16.78 44.95 -7.17
N ILE A 6 16.88 44.95 -8.51
CA ILE A 6 16.56 43.77 -9.34
C ILE A 6 17.52 42.61 -9.01
N ILE A 7 18.82 42.89 -8.84
CA ILE A 7 19.82 41.87 -8.50
C ILE A 7 19.51 41.25 -7.13
N ILE A 8 19.12 42.06 -6.14
CA ILE A 8 18.74 41.58 -4.80
C ILE A 8 17.50 40.68 -4.89
N TYR A 9 16.48 41.06 -5.66
CA TYR A 9 15.28 40.23 -5.86
C TYR A 9 15.60 38.89 -6.52
N LEU A 10 16.50 38.85 -7.51
CA LEU A 10 16.92 37.60 -8.16
C LEU A 10 17.67 36.67 -7.20
N ILE A 11 18.56 37.21 -6.36
CA ILE A 11 19.31 36.43 -5.35
C ILE A 11 18.35 35.85 -4.30
N VAL A 12 17.40 36.65 -3.81
CA VAL A 12 16.41 36.21 -2.81
C VAL A 12 15.48 35.16 -3.41
N CYS A 13 14.99 35.35 -4.64
CA CYS A 13 14.19 34.34 -5.33
C CYS A 13 14.95 33.02 -5.51
N PHE A 14 16.23 33.08 -5.92
CA PHE A 14 17.05 31.88 -6.10
C PHE A 14 17.31 31.15 -4.77
N ALA A 15 17.53 31.88 -3.68
CA ALA A 15 17.67 31.28 -2.35
C ALA A 15 16.38 30.57 -1.89
N ILE A 16 15.21 31.16 -2.15
CA ILE A 16 13.90 30.61 -1.78
C ILE A 16 13.58 29.34 -2.58
N THR A 17 13.88 29.33 -3.89
CA THR A 17 13.67 28.12 -4.71
C THR A 17 14.59 26.98 -4.32
N MET A 18 15.86 27.28 -3.98
CA MET A 18 16.81 26.25 -3.52
C MET A 18 16.46 25.69 -2.12
N ALA A 19 15.93 26.52 -1.22
CA ALA A 19 15.45 26.05 0.09
C ALA A 19 14.29 25.04 -0.01
N SER A 20 13.48 25.13 -1.07
CA SER A 20 12.39 24.18 -1.34
C SER A 20 12.89 22.85 -1.91
N ILE A 21 14.05 22.85 -2.60
CA ILE A 21 14.64 21.65 -3.22
C ILE A 21 15.39 20.79 -2.18
N ILE A 22 15.94 21.38 -1.10
CA ILE A 22 16.75 20.65 -0.10
C ILE A 22 15.88 19.81 0.88
N ARG A 23 14.56 20.02 0.95
CA ARG A 23 13.67 19.37 1.94
C ARG A 23 13.17 17.96 1.56
N THR A 24 13.98 17.16 0.85
CA THR A 24 13.60 15.80 0.38
C THR A 24 14.53 14.66 0.81
N ASN A 25 15.46 14.88 1.75
CA ASN A 25 16.50 13.89 2.09
C ASN A 25 16.48 13.36 3.54
N GLU A 26 15.31 13.16 4.17
CA GLU A 26 15.25 12.57 5.52
C GLU A 26 14.26 11.40 5.71
N ASP A 27 13.74 10.78 4.64
CA ASP A 27 12.78 9.65 4.79
C ASP A 27 13.15 8.33 4.06
N SER A 28 14.19 8.29 3.21
CA SER A 28 14.37 7.15 2.29
C SER A 28 15.04 5.89 2.89
N ASN A 29 15.81 5.99 3.98
CA ASN A 29 16.62 4.85 4.46
C ASN A 29 15.86 3.83 5.36
N ASN A 30 14.63 4.14 5.77
CA ASN A 30 13.82 3.26 6.64
C ASN A 30 12.85 2.37 5.84
N ILE A 31 12.44 2.83 4.65
CA ILE A 31 11.45 2.14 3.80
C ILE A 31 12.07 0.90 3.15
N ASP A 32 13.33 0.96 2.69
CA ASP A 32 14.00 -0.15 2.02
C ASP A 32 14.20 -1.38 2.92
N ASN A 33 14.42 -1.15 4.22
CA ASN A 33 14.62 -2.22 5.20
C ASN A 33 13.31 -2.92 5.58
N ASN A 34 12.19 -2.19 5.63
CA ASN A 34 10.86 -2.78 5.85
C ASN A 34 10.35 -3.51 4.60
N TYR A 35 10.60 -2.98 3.39
CA TYR A 35 10.25 -3.65 2.13
C TYR A 35 10.99 -5.00 1.99
N LYS A 36 12.29 -5.06 2.30
CA LYS A 36 13.05 -6.33 2.30
C LYS A 36 12.57 -7.32 3.37
N LYS A 37 12.14 -6.84 4.54
CA LYS A 37 11.61 -7.68 5.62
C LYS A 37 10.27 -8.34 5.24
N TYR A 38 9.43 -7.65 4.48
CA TYR A 38 8.20 -8.24 3.95
C TYR A 38 8.50 -9.29 2.85
N ASN A 39 9.43 -9.00 1.94
CA ASN A 39 9.67 -9.84 0.77
C ASN A 39 10.46 -11.14 1.05
N ASN A 40 11.34 -11.15 2.07
CA ASN A 40 12.16 -12.34 2.41
C ASN A 40 11.43 -13.43 3.23
N ASN A 41 10.20 -13.18 3.68
CA ASN A 41 9.47 -14.12 4.56
C ASN A 41 8.47 -15.02 3.81
N ASN A 42 8.48 -15.04 2.48
CA ASN A 42 7.45 -15.70 1.67
C ASN A 42 7.58 -17.25 1.58
N ASN A 43 8.63 -17.84 2.15
CA ASN A 43 8.84 -19.30 2.13
C ASN A 43 8.48 -20.04 3.42
N ILE A 44 8.03 -19.34 4.47
CA ILE A 44 7.57 -19.99 5.71
C ILE A 44 6.05 -20.06 5.68
N MET A 45 5.52 -21.25 5.41
CA MET A 45 4.11 -21.58 5.53
C MET A 45 3.68 -21.39 7.00
N ASN A 46 3.17 -20.22 7.34
CA ASN A 46 2.68 -19.97 8.68
C ASN A 46 1.31 -20.62 8.82
N ARG A 47 1.16 -21.60 9.72
CA ARG A 47 -0.11 -22.30 10.03
C ARG A 47 -1.24 -21.30 10.33
N SER A 48 -0.88 -20.11 10.81
CA SER A 48 -1.76 -18.95 11.03
C SER A 48 -2.47 -18.42 9.78
N LYS A 49 -1.87 -18.50 8.59
CA LYS A 49 -2.53 -18.05 7.34
C LYS A 49 -3.63 -19.01 6.90
N ARG A 50 -3.44 -20.32 7.11
CA ARG A 50 -4.48 -21.32 6.80
C ARG A 50 -5.65 -21.26 7.78
N SER A 51 -5.39 -21.04 9.07
CA SER A 51 -6.47 -20.80 10.04
C SER A 51 -7.20 -19.48 9.76
N SER A 52 -6.48 -18.45 9.31
CA SER A 52 -7.08 -17.15 8.97
C SER A 52 -8.03 -17.22 7.78
N PHE A 53 -7.91 -18.21 6.88
CA PHE A 53 -8.79 -18.35 5.71
C PHE A 53 -10.24 -18.59 6.12
N SER A 54 -10.49 -19.59 6.97
CA SER A 54 -11.83 -19.88 7.49
C SER A 54 -12.32 -18.85 8.51
N THR A 55 -11.40 -18.15 9.20
CA THR A 55 -11.77 -17.14 10.20
C THR A 55 -12.39 -15.87 9.58
N ILE A 56 -12.13 -15.61 8.30
CA ILE A 56 -12.69 -14.46 7.58
C ILE A 56 -13.81 -14.88 6.61
N ASP A 57 -14.43 -16.05 6.83
CA ASP A 57 -15.54 -16.55 6.03
C ASP A 57 -15.21 -16.84 4.55
N CYS A 58 -13.95 -17.18 4.24
CA CYS A 58 -13.65 -17.80 2.94
C CYS A 58 -14.09 -19.27 2.96
N LEU A 59 -15.06 -19.64 2.11
CA LEU A 59 -15.63 -20.99 2.04
C LEU A 59 -15.17 -21.79 0.81
N GLY A 60 -14.48 -21.14 -0.12
CA GLY A 60 -13.96 -21.74 -1.34
C GLY A 60 -12.71 -22.59 -1.13
N ASN A 61 -12.09 -22.97 -2.25
CA ASN A 61 -10.84 -23.73 -2.20
C ASN A 61 -9.69 -22.83 -1.77
N PHE A 62 -8.95 -23.27 -0.73
CA PHE A 62 -7.79 -22.52 -0.26
C PHE A 62 -6.64 -22.56 -1.29
N ASP A 63 -6.56 -21.54 -2.13
CA ASP A 63 -5.40 -21.24 -2.97
C ASP A 63 -4.49 -20.24 -2.27
N ARG A 64 -3.30 -20.70 -1.87
CA ARG A 64 -2.31 -19.90 -1.16
C ARG A 64 -1.86 -18.67 -1.95
N ALA A 65 -1.68 -18.81 -3.26
CA ALA A 65 -1.17 -17.73 -4.10
C ALA A 65 -2.21 -16.62 -4.25
N LYS A 66 -3.46 -17.00 -4.52
CA LYS A 66 -4.60 -16.08 -4.64
C LYS A 66 -4.88 -15.36 -3.32
N PHE A 67 -4.93 -16.12 -2.22
CA PHE A 67 -5.12 -15.53 -0.89
C PHE A 67 -4.02 -14.53 -0.54
N ALA A 68 -2.74 -14.89 -0.77
CA ALA A 68 -1.63 -13.98 -0.51
C ALA A 68 -1.65 -12.73 -1.40
N LYS A 69 -2.10 -12.87 -2.65
CA LYS A 69 -2.24 -11.74 -3.59
C LYS A 69 -3.31 -10.75 -3.11
N ALA A 70 -4.45 -11.22 -2.59
CA ALA A 70 -5.47 -10.37 -1.98
C ALA A 70 -5.00 -9.76 -0.64
N ASP A 71 -4.39 -10.56 0.23
CA ASP A 71 -3.82 -10.13 1.54
C ASP A 71 -2.83 -8.95 1.36
N ARG A 72 -2.02 -8.98 0.30
CA ARG A 72 -1.06 -7.93 -0.03
C ARG A 72 -1.72 -6.57 -0.32
N ILE A 73 -2.90 -6.55 -0.95
CA ILE A 73 -3.64 -5.30 -1.19
C ILE A 73 -4.00 -4.63 0.14
N CYS A 74 -4.47 -5.41 1.11
CA CYS A 74 -4.81 -4.89 2.43
C CYS A 74 -3.57 -4.34 3.17
N GLU A 75 -2.42 -5.01 3.05
CA GLU A 75 -1.17 -4.56 3.66
C GLU A 75 -0.65 -3.26 3.02
N GLU A 76 -0.62 -3.19 1.68
CA GLU A 76 -0.19 -1.98 0.96
C GLU A 76 -1.14 -0.80 1.24
N CYS A 77 -2.44 -1.06 1.33
CA CYS A 77 -3.45 -0.06 1.68
C CYS A 77 -3.28 0.43 3.14
N TYR A 78 -3.02 -0.48 4.09
CA TYR A 78 -2.68 -0.10 5.46
C TYR A 78 -1.44 0.79 5.52
N ILE A 79 -0.37 0.46 4.78
CA ILE A 79 0.85 1.27 4.73
C ILE A 79 0.57 2.66 4.18
N LEU A 80 -0.27 2.76 3.16
CA LEU A 80 -0.65 4.02 2.53
C LEU A 80 -1.42 4.95 3.50
N TYR A 81 -2.44 4.41 4.17
CA TYR A 81 -3.33 5.20 5.04
C TYR A 81 -2.87 5.29 6.49
N ARG A 82 -1.99 4.38 6.93
CA ARG A 82 -1.51 4.22 8.31
C ARG A 82 -2.62 4.05 9.35
N GLU A 83 -3.77 3.52 8.94
CA GLU A 83 -4.95 3.31 9.80
C GLU A 83 -4.94 1.88 10.38
N PRO A 84 -4.78 1.68 11.71
CA PRO A 84 -4.58 0.37 12.32
C PRO A 84 -5.71 -0.64 12.08
N SER A 85 -6.95 -0.16 11.95
CA SER A 85 -8.12 -1.02 11.72
C SER A 85 -8.27 -1.48 10.27
N LEU A 86 -7.65 -0.76 9.32
CA LEU A 86 -7.89 -0.91 7.89
C LEU A 86 -7.50 -2.29 7.37
N HIS A 87 -6.36 -2.83 7.82
CA HIS A 87 -5.91 -4.17 7.42
C HIS A 87 -6.93 -5.24 7.83
N LYS A 88 -7.51 -5.12 9.03
CA LYS A 88 -8.52 -6.07 9.52
C LYS A 88 -9.80 -5.95 8.69
N THR A 89 -10.37 -4.75 8.57
CA THR A 89 -11.63 -4.52 7.85
C THR A 89 -11.52 -4.83 6.37
N CYS A 90 -10.36 -4.58 5.75
CA CYS A 90 -10.10 -4.95 4.37
C CYS A 90 -10.21 -6.47 4.14
N ARG A 91 -9.83 -7.29 5.12
CA ARG A 91 -9.86 -8.76 5.04
C ARG A 91 -11.21 -9.36 5.42
N GLU A 92 -12.12 -8.59 6.02
CA GLU A 92 -13.41 -9.11 6.48
C GLU A 92 -14.25 -9.66 5.32
N PHE A 93 -15.05 -10.68 5.62
CA PHE A 93 -15.93 -11.34 4.65
C PHE A 93 -15.18 -11.77 3.37
N CYS A 94 -14.04 -12.44 3.57
CA CYS A 94 -13.17 -12.95 2.52
C CYS A 94 -12.79 -11.90 1.46
N PHE A 95 -12.41 -10.69 1.90
CA PHE A 95 -12.11 -9.55 1.02
C PHE A 95 -13.29 -9.05 0.16
N SER A 96 -14.50 -9.63 0.31
CA SER A 96 -15.70 -9.25 -0.42
C SER A 96 -16.41 -8.06 0.25
N ASN A 97 -15.68 -6.98 0.46
CA ASN A 97 -16.17 -5.74 1.06
C ASN A 97 -15.70 -4.52 0.25
N ASP A 98 -16.33 -3.37 0.48
CA ASP A 98 -16.00 -2.16 -0.28
C ASP A 98 -14.65 -1.55 0.13
N VAL A 99 -14.16 -1.83 1.35
CA VAL A 99 -12.82 -1.38 1.79
C VAL A 99 -11.74 -2.00 0.90
N PHE A 100 -11.84 -3.28 0.58
CA PHE A 100 -10.92 -3.96 -0.33
C PHE A 100 -10.95 -3.33 -1.73
N LYS A 101 -12.13 -3.05 -2.28
CA LYS A 101 -12.28 -2.40 -3.59
C LYS A 101 -11.67 -1.00 -3.60
N ASN A 102 -11.94 -0.22 -2.55
CA ASN A 102 -11.38 1.11 -2.38
C ASN A 102 -9.85 1.05 -2.28
N CYS A 103 -9.30 0.05 -1.58
CA CYS A 103 -7.86 -0.17 -1.52
C CYS A 103 -7.23 -0.44 -2.89
N ILE A 104 -7.87 -1.23 -3.76
CA ILE A 104 -7.42 -1.45 -5.14
C ILE A 104 -7.36 -0.11 -5.90
N ASP A 105 -8.41 0.70 -5.78
CA ASP A 105 -8.50 1.99 -6.46
C ASP A 105 -7.47 3.00 -5.92
N SER A 106 -7.28 3.06 -4.61
CA SER A 106 -6.28 3.92 -3.95
C SER A 106 -4.84 3.56 -4.30
N LEU A 107 -4.56 2.29 -4.56
CA LEU A 107 -3.26 1.82 -5.03
C LEU A 107 -3.05 2.01 -6.53
N SER A 108 -3.97 2.67 -7.23
CA SER A 108 -3.95 2.86 -8.70
C SER A 108 -3.95 1.54 -9.49
N LEU A 109 -4.54 0.49 -8.90
CA LEU A 109 -4.64 -0.85 -9.49
C LEU A 109 -6.02 -1.10 -10.12
N SER A 110 -6.80 -0.05 -10.41
CA SER A 110 -8.16 -0.16 -10.95
C SER A 110 -8.25 -0.99 -12.25
N HIS A 111 -7.18 -1.01 -13.06
CA HIS A 111 -7.14 -1.84 -14.27
C HIS A 111 -7.10 -3.36 -13.99
N MET A 112 -6.64 -3.76 -12.80
CA MET A 112 -6.62 -5.15 -12.33
C MET A 112 -7.81 -5.50 -11.44
N LYS A 113 -8.74 -4.57 -11.21
CA LYS A 113 -9.88 -4.76 -10.30
C LYS A 113 -10.68 -6.02 -10.61
N LYS A 114 -10.94 -6.29 -11.89
CA LYS A 114 -11.62 -7.50 -12.35
C LYS A 114 -10.89 -8.79 -11.98
N GLU A 115 -9.56 -8.81 -12.10
CA GLU A 115 -8.75 -9.98 -11.71
C GLU A 115 -8.87 -10.24 -10.20
N TYR A 116 -8.84 -9.19 -9.38
CA TYR A 116 -9.04 -9.32 -7.94
C TYR A 116 -10.46 -9.76 -7.58
N GLU A 117 -11.48 -9.28 -8.29
CA GLU A 117 -12.87 -9.74 -8.10
C GLU A 117 -13.02 -11.23 -8.43
N GLU A 118 -12.39 -11.72 -9.50
CA GLU A 118 -12.34 -13.13 -9.85
C GLU A 118 -11.61 -13.96 -8.77
N ILE A 119 -10.47 -13.49 -8.29
CA ILE A 119 -9.74 -14.11 -7.16
C ILE A 119 -10.64 -14.21 -5.92
N VAL A 120 -11.31 -13.12 -5.54
CA VAL A 120 -12.18 -13.09 -4.36
C VAL A 120 -13.36 -14.03 -4.52
N ALA A 121 -13.99 -14.07 -5.69
CA ALA A 121 -15.09 -15.00 -5.97
C ALA A 121 -14.67 -16.46 -5.78
N GLU A 122 -13.50 -16.85 -6.26
CA GLU A 122 -12.98 -18.22 -6.09
C GLU A 122 -12.65 -18.58 -4.63
N LEU A 123 -12.15 -17.62 -3.86
CA LEU A 123 -11.85 -17.83 -2.43
C LEU A 123 -13.13 -17.89 -1.59
N LEU A 124 -14.18 -17.19 -2.01
CA LEU A 124 -15.47 -17.19 -1.33
C LEU A 124 -16.20 -18.53 -1.49
N GLY A 125 -16.11 -19.15 -2.68
CA GLY A 125 -16.70 -20.46 -2.98
C GLY A 125 -17.96 -20.36 -3.83
#